data_AF-A0A2P6W942-F1
#
_entry.id   AF-A0A2P6W942-F1
#
_cell.length_a   1.000
_cell.length_b   1.000
_cell.length_c   1.000
_cell.angle_alpha   90.00
_cell.angle_beta   90.00
_cell.angle_gamma   90.00
#
_symmetry.space_group_name_H-M   'P 1'
#
loop_
_entity.id
_entity.type
_entity.pdbx_description
1 polymer ?
#
loop_
_entity_poly.entity_id
_entity_poly.type
_entity_poly.pdbx_seq_one_letter_code
_entity_poly.pdbx_strand_id
1 'polypeptide(L)'
;MRDIDVETENGELELLIEKDDIQDGFVRLKGLCNISMDEDDRSAEFIEGDHKKAMEEDADIIHWLPEDSPEGTVYMPDGSEIRGRVEDTVIDPGEVIQFERFGFVRSDDSENRKFYFAHN
;
A
#
# COMPACT_ATOMS: atom_id res chain seq x y z
N MET A 1 7.79 10.17 7.11
CA MET A 1 6.84 9.34 7.87
C MET A 1 5.59 9.29 7.01
N ARG A 2 4.99 8.11 6.85
CA ARG A 2 3.71 7.99 6.14
C ARG A 2 2.64 8.55 7.08
N ASP A 3 1.96 9.61 6.66
CA ASP A 3 0.87 10.25 7.40
C ASP A 3 -0.36 10.18 6.50
N ILE A 4 -1.12 9.08 6.63
CA ILE A 4 -2.36 8.84 5.90
C ILE A 4 -3.46 8.63 6.92
N ASP A 5 -4.45 9.51 6.87
CA ASP A 5 -5.68 9.38 7.64
C ASP A 5 -6.67 8.54 6.85
N VAL A 6 -7.21 7.51 7.49
CA VAL A 6 -8.32 6.72 6.98
C VAL A 6 -9.49 6.82 7.94
N GLU A 7 -10.68 7.05 7.42
CA GLU A 7 -11.90 7.14 8.21
C GLU A 7 -12.69 5.84 8.11
N THR A 8 -13.34 5.47 9.20
CA THR A 8 -14.26 4.33 9.21
C THR A 8 -15.67 4.80 8.88
N GLU A 9 -16.35 4.11 7.99
CA GLU A 9 -17.79 4.29 7.76
C GLU A 9 -18.55 3.10 8.37
N ASN A 10 -19.53 3.37 9.23
CA ASN A 10 -20.31 2.33 9.94
C ASN A 10 -19.48 1.30 10.74
N GLY A 11 -18.24 1.66 11.13
CA GLY A 11 -17.33 0.77 11.83
C GLY A 11 -16.49 -0.13 10.91
N GLU A 12 -16.61 0.06 9.60
CA GLU A 12 -15.84 -0.65 8.57
C GLU A 12 -14.82 0.29 7.92
N LEU A 13 -13.78 -0.29 7.33
CA LEU A 13 -12.74 0.42 6.61
C LEU A 13 -12.43 -0.35 5.33
N GLU A 14 -12.49 0.33 4.19
CA GLU A 14 -12.17 -0.24 2.88
C GLU A 14 -10.76 0.16 2.44
N LEU A 15 -9.94 -0.84 2.13
CA LEU A 15 -8.54 -0.67 1.76
C LEU A 15 -8.22 -1.49 0.51
N LEU A 16 -7.20 -1.05 -0.22
CA LEU A 16 -6.58 -1.82 -1.29
C LEU A 16 -5.29 -2.45 -0.76
N ILE A 17 -5.07 -3.71 -1.10
CA ILE A 17 -3.82 -4.45 -0.90
C ILE A 17 -3.41 -5.10 -2.23
N GLU A 18 -2.16 -5.57 -2.34
CA GLU A 18 -1.78 -6.35 -3.51
C GLU A 18 -2.57 -7.64 -3.57
N LYS A 19 -2.91 -8.05 -4.79
CA LYS A 19 -3.63 -9.29 -5.01
C LYS A 19 -2.89 -10.51 -4.43
N ASP A 20 -1.56 -10.51 -4.53
CA ASP A 20 -0.71 -11.61 -4.08
C ASP A 20 -0.58 -11.67 -2.55
N ASP A 21 -1.06 -10.64 -1.83
CA ASP A 21 -1.10 -10.60 -0.36
C ASP A 21 -2.45 -11.07 0.22
N ILE A 22 -3.46 -11.32 -0.63
CA ILE A 22 -4.75 -11.85 -0.18
C ILE A 22 -4.55 -13.31 0.24
N GLN A 23 -4.81 -13.58 1.52
CA GLN A 23 -4.66 -14.90 2.13
C GLN A 23 -5.52 -14.99 3.40
N ASP A 24 -5.86 -16.21 3.81
CA ASP A 24 -6.48 -16.44 5.12
C ASP A 24 -5.48 -16.24 6.27
N GLY A 25 -5.96 -15.62 7.35
CA GLY A 25 -5.25 -15.59 8.63
C GLY A 25 -4.58 -14.27 8.97
N PHE A 26 -3.56 -14.35 9.83
CA PHE A 26 -3.04 -13.18 10.55
C PHE A 26 -2.00 -12.41 9.76
N VAL A 27 -2.27 -11.12 9.52
CA VAL A 27 -1.39 -10.20 8.77
C VAL A 27 -1.36 -8.83 9.45
N ARG A 28 -0.26 -8.11 9.27
CA ARG A 28 -0.12 -6.72 9.72
C ARG A 28 -0.12 -5.75 8.53
N LEU A 29 -1.04 -4.80 8.58
CA LEU A 29 -1.04 -3.63 7.72
C LEU A 29 0.03 -2.65 8.21
N LYS A 30 1.04 -2.39 7.37
CA LYS A 30 2.19 -1.57 7.76
C LYS A 30 1.76 -0.16 8.18
N GLY A 31 2.21 0.24 9.36
CA GLY A 31 1.91 1.55 9.93
C GLY A 31 0.47 1.74 10.44
N LEU A 32 -0.41 0.74 10.31
CA LEU A 32 -1.83 0.83 10.68
C LEU A 32 -2.16 -0.14 11.82
N CYS A 33 -2.56 -1.37 11.51
CA CYS A 33 -3.07 -2.32 12.48
C CYS A 33 -2.77 -3.78 12.11
N ASN A 34 -3.20 -4.66 13.00
CA ASN A 34 -3.14 -6.11 12.88
C ASN A 34 -4.54 -6.58 12.47
N ILE A 35 -4.64 -7.52 11.52
CA ILE A 35 -5.92 -8.04 11.00
C ILE A 35 -5.88 -9.56 10.83
N SER A 36 -7.04 -10.20 10.93
CA SER A 36 -7.25 -11.57 10.44
C SER A 36 -8.06 -11.49 9.16
N MET A 37 -7.48 -11.87 8.03
CA MET A 37 -8.14 -11.86 6.72
C MET A 37 -8.93 -13.15 6.48
N ASP A 38 -10.01 -13.00 5.74
CA ASP A 38 -10.78 -14.06 5.10
C ASP A 38 -10.70 -13.85 3.58
N GLU A 39 -10.03 -14.76 2.88
CA GLU A 39 -9.79 -14.65 1.43
C GLU A 39 -11.08 -14.80 0.62
N ASP A 40 -11.97 -15.70 1.06
CA ASP A 40 -13.20 -16.04 0.35
C ASP A 40 -14.18 -14.85 0.36
N ASP A 41 -14.37 -14.23 1.51
CA ASP A 41 -15.26 -13.08 1.70
C ASP A 41 -14.58 -11.73 1.39
N ARG A 42 -13.26 -11.74 1.15
CA ARG A 42 -12.42 -10.52 1.00
C ARG A 42 -12.65 -9.52 2.12
N SER A 43 -12.74 -10.04 3.33
CA SER A 43 -13.00 -9.26 4.53
C SER A 43 -11.89 -9.48 5.56
N ALA A 44 -11.86 -8.64 6.59
CA ALA A 44 -10.87 -8.75 7.63
C ALA A 44 -11.41 -8.26 8.97
N GLU A 45 -11.02 -8.94 10.05
CA GLU A 45 -11.32 -8.52 11.41
C GLU A 45 -10.10 -7.86 12.05
N PHE A 46 -10.31 -6.73 12.74
CA PHE A 46 -9.26 -6.08 13.52
C PHE A 46 -8.79 -6.98 14.68
N ILE A 47 -7.48 -7.07 14.84
CA ILE A 47 -6.84 -7.82 15.91
C ILE A 47 -6.10 -6.85 16.84
N GLU A 48 -6.44 -6.88 18.14
CA GLU A 48 -5.75 -6.07 19.13
C GLU A 48 -4.25 -6.43 19.24
N GLY A 49 -3.43 -5.40 19.45
CA GLY A 49 -1.98 -5.50 19.61
C GLY A 49 -1.22 -4.53 18.70
N ASP A 50 0.08 -4.38 18.96
CA ASP A 50 0.97 -3.56 18.14
C ASP A 50 1.84 -4.43 17.21
N HIS A 51 2.88 -3.83 16.63
CA HIS A 51 3.82 -4.51 15.75
C HIS A 51 4.58 -5.68 16.39
N LYS A 52 4.73 -5.71 17.72
CA LYS A 52 5.45 -6.80 18.40
C LYS A 52 4.68 -8.10 18.32
N LYS A 53 3.35 -8.04 18.42
CA LYS A 53 2.48 -9.22 18.25
C LYS A 53 2.66 -9.82 16.86
N ALA A 54 2.71 -8.99 15.82
CA ALA A 54 2.98 -9.46 14.46
C ALA A 54 4.35 -10.14 14.34
N MET A 55 5.39 -9.60 14.99
CA MET A 55 6.72 -10.22 15.01
C MET A 55 6.77 -11.54 15.79
N GLU A 56 6.03 -11.65 16.91
CA GLU A 56 5.98 -12.86 17.73
C GLU A 56 5.28 -14.02 17.01
N GLU A 57 4.27 -13.71 16.20
CA GLU A 57 3.48 -14.67 15.42
C GLU A 57 4.02 -14.88 13.99
N ASP A 58 5.19 -14.30 13.66
CA ASP A 58 5.80 -14.35 12.31
C ASP A 58 4.85 -13.93 11.18
N ALA A 59 4.00 -12.94 11.46
CA ALA A 59 2.99 -12.46 10.54
C ALA A 59 3.60 -11.62 9.41
N ASP A 60 3.06 -11.77 8.21
CA ASP A 60 3.42 -10.93 7.07
C ASP A 60 3.10 -9.46 7.35
N ILE A 61 4.00 -8.57 6.92
CA ILE A 61 3.80 -7.11 6.98
C ILE A 61 3.61 -6.60 5.56
N ILE A 62 2.39 -6.23 5.22
CA ILE A 62 2.00 -5.82 3.88
C ILE A 62 1.73 -4.31 3.80
N HIS A 63 1.93 -3.74 2.61
CA HIS A 63 1.48 -2.38 2.32
C HIS A 63 0.00 -2.40 1.97
N TRP A 64 -0.61 -1.22 2.01
CA TRP A 64 -2.03 -1.01 1.75
C TRP A 64 -2.24 0.40 1.24
N LEU A 65 -3.39 0.70 0.66
CA LEU A 65 -3.80 2.03 0.23
C LEU A 65 -5.27 2.28 0.62
N PRO A 66 -5.69 3.53 0.88
CA PRO A 66 -7.11 3.87 0.93
C PRO A 66 -7.84 3.48 -0.36
N GLU A 67 -9.12 3.10 -0.27
CA GLU A 67 -9.93 2.67 -1.42
C GLU A 67 -9.99 3.73 -2.55
N ASP A 68 -10.06 5.01 -2.16
CA ASP A 68 -10.16 6.17 -3.06
C ASP A 68 -8.82 6.58 -3.70
N SER A 69 -7.77 5.77 -3.50
CA SER A 69 -6.43 6.07 -4.00
C SER A 69 -6.42 6.26 -5.53
N PRO A 70 -5.77 7.32 -6.03
CA PRO A 70 -5.74 7.65 -7.45
C PRO A 70 -4.92 6.64 -8.26
N GLU A 71 -5.17 6.59 -9.57
CA GLU A 71 -4.34 5.83 -10.49
C GLU A 71 -2.99 6.53 -10.71
N GLY A 72 -1.94 5.73 -10.87
CA GLY A 72 -0.59 6.17 -11.23
C GLY A 72 0.05 5.22 -12.24
N THR A 73 1.08 5.72 -12.93
CA THR A 73 1.84 4.93 -13.91
C THR A 73 3.33 5.01 -13.62
N VAL A 74 3.98 3.85 -13.54
CA VAL A 74 5.44 3.73 -13.47
C VAL A 74 5.98 3.29 -14.82
N TYR A 75 6.89 4.08 -15.38
CA TYR A 75 7.64 3.78 -16.58
C TYR A 75 8.93 3.04 -16.21
N MET A 76 9.10 1.85 -16.77
CA MET A 76 10.22 0.95 -16.49
C MET A 76 11.40 1.22 -17.45
N PRO A 77 12.65 0.86 -17.08
CA PRO A 77 13.83 1.13 -17.91
C PRO A 77 13.85 0.37 -19.25
N ASP A 78 13.10 -0.73 -19.35
CA ASP A 78 12.92 -1.49 -20.58
C ASP A 78 11.86 -0.90 -21.53
N GLY A 79 11.25 0.22 -21.15
CA GLY A 79 10.21 0.91 -21.90
C GLY A 79 8.80 0.39 -21.65
N SER A 80 8.62 -0.58 -20.75
CA SER A 80 7.28 -1.01 -20.32
C SER A 80 6.64 -0.03 -19.33
N GLU A 81 5.32 -0.13 -19.18
CA GLU A 81 4.52 0.66 -18.24
C GLU A 81 3.83 -0.29 -17.24
N ILE A 82 3.84 0.09 -15.97
CA ILE A 82 3.06 -0.55 -14.91
C ILE A 82 2.02 0.46 -14.42
N ARG A 83 0.75 0.08 -14.44
CA ARG A 83 -0.37 0.92 -13.96
C ARG A 83 -0.94 0.32 -12.69
N GLY A 84 -1.25 1.17 -11.72
CA GLY A 84 -1.79 0.75 -10.44
C GLY A 84 -2.34 1.93 -9.65
N ARG A 85 -2.67 1.67 -8.39
CA ARG A 85 -3.13 2.68 -7.44
C ARG A 85 -1.93 3.21 -6.65
N VAL A 86 -1.94 4.49 -6.33
CA VAL A 86 -0.88 5.16 -5.56
C VAL A 86 -1.49 6.06 -4.50
N GLU A 87 -0.74 6.35 -3.45
CA GLU A 87 -1.19 7.27 -2.39
C GLU A 87 -1.54 8.64 -2.97
N ASP A 88 -2.60 9.27 -2.43
CA ASP A 88 -2.97 10.63 -2.82
C ASP A 88 -2.08 11.67 -2.12
N THR A 89 -0.78 11.62 -2.44
CA THR A 89 0.21 12.58 -1.94
C THR A 89 0.82 13.33 -3.11
N VAL A 90 0.93 14.65 -2.97
CA VAL A 90 1.64 15.49 -3.93
C VAL A 90 3.15 15.28 -3.74
N ILE A 91 3.81 14.76 -4.77
CA ILE A 91 5.25 14.51 -4.79
C ILE A 91 5.88 15.41 -5.85
N ASP A 92 6.84 16.24 -5.47
CA ASP A 92 7.40 17.24 -6.37
C ASP A 92 8.12 16.59 -7.57
N PRO A 93 8.00 17.16 -8.79
CA PRO A 93 8.70 16.63 -9.95
C PRO A 93 10.22 16.58 -9.73
N GLY A 94 10.83 15.44 -10.04
CA GLY A 94 12.25 15.17 -9.85
C GLY A 94 12.59 14.50 -8.51
N GLU A 95 11.67 14.47 -7.54
CA GLU A 95 11.90 13.76 -6.28
C GLU A 95 11.92 12.24 -6.50
N VAL A 96 12.82 11.57 -5.77
CA VAL A 96 12.89 10.11 -5.73
C VAL A 96 12.30 9.63 -4.41
N ILE A 97 11.27 8.81 -4.51
CA ILE A 97 10.53 8.25 -3.38
C ILE A 97 10.54 6.73 -3.44
N GLN A 98 10.28 6.08 -2.32
CA GLN A 98 10.17 4.64 -2.24
C GLN A 98 8.69 4.23 -2.30
N PHE A 99 8.32 3.45 -3.31
CA PHE A 99 7.11 2.65 -3.28
C PHE A 99 7.42 1.36 -2.52
N GLU A 100 6.78 1.21 -1.37
CA GLU A 100 7.05 0.07 -0.48
C GLU A 100 6.81 -1.26 -1.21
N ARG A 101 7.73 -2.21 -1.02
CA ARG A 101 7.71 -3.54 -1.66
C ARG A 101 7.69 -3.54 -3.20
N PHE A 102 7.82 -2.38 -3.84
CA PHE A 102 7.98 -2.24 -5.29
C PHE A 102 9.39 -1.79 -5.67
N GLY A 103 9.82 -0.63 -5.15
CA GLY A 103 11.09 -0.01 -5.54
C GLY A 103 11.12 1.50 -5.38
N PHE A 104 12.24 2.12 -5.72
CA PHE A 104 12.33 3.58 -5.78
C PHE A 104 11.92 4.10 -7.15
N VAL A 105 11.15 5.18 -7.15
CA VAL A 105 10.65 5.83 -8.34
C VAL A 105 10.90 7.34 -8.28
N ARG A 106 11.15 7.95 -9.43
CA ARG A 106 11.26 9.41 -9.59
C ARG A 106 9.92 9.97 -10.08
N SER A 107 9.35 10.94 -9.37
CA SER A 107 8.19 11.70 -9.85
C SER A 107 8.58 12.55 -11.06
N ASP A 108 7.80 12.51 -12.14
CA ASP A 108 8.02 13.32 -13.34
C ASP A 108 6.89 14.33 -13.55
N ASP A 109 5.66 13.91 -13.24
CA ASP A 109 4.46 14.72 -13.37
C ASP A 109 3.51 14.39 -12.22
N SER A 110 3.48 15.27 -11.21
CA SER A 110 2.70 15.09 -9.99
C SER A 110 1.19 15.09 -10.25
N GLU A 111 0.71 15.92 -11.19
CA GLU A 111 -0.71 16.03 -11.49
C GLU A 111 -1.24 14.73 -12.10
N ASN A 112 -0.47 14.14 -13.01
CA ASN A 112 -0.84 12.91 -13.69
C ASN A 112 -0.25 11.64 -13.05
N ARG A 113 0.43 11.76 -11.90
CA ARG A 113 1.06 10.65 -11.15
C ARG A 113 1.90 9.75 -12.06
N LYS A 114 2.78 10.39 -12.84
CA LYS A 114 3.75 9.71 -13.70
C LYS A 114 5.07 9.58 -12.99
N PHE A 115 5.57 8.35 -12.93
CA PHE A 115 6.80 8.02 -12.26
C PHE A 115 7.74 7.25 -13.18
N TYR A 116 9.05 7.40 -12.99
CA TYR A 116 10.05 6.56 -13.64
C TYR A 116 10.74 5.69 -12.61
N PHE A 117 10.85 4.39 -12.87
CA PHE A 117 11.58 3.49 -11.99
C PHE A 117 13.06 3.88 -11.91
N ALA A 118 13.60 3.94 -10.70
CA ALA A 118 14.98 4.31 -10.43
C ALA A 118 15.85 3.07 -10.13
N HIS A 119 15.57 2.38 -9.02
CA HIS A 119 16.30 1.18 -8.58
C HIS A 119 15.54 0.47 -7.44
N ASN A 120 15.96 -0.76 -7.12
CA ASN A 120 15.55 -1.50 -5.92
C ASN A 120 16.66 -1.55 -4.88
#